data_AF-A0A0Q6U9Q8-F1
#
_entry.id   AF-A0A0Q6U9Q8-F1
#
_cell.length_a   1.000
_cell.length_b   1.000
_cell.length_c   1.000
_cell.angle_alpha   90.00
_cell.angle_beta   90.00
_cell.angle_gamma   90.00
#
_symmetry.space_group_name_H-M   'P 1'
#
loop_
_entity.id
_entity.type
_entity.pdbx_description
1 polymer ?
#
loop_
_entity_poly.entity_id
_entity_poly.type
_entity_poly.pdbx_seq_one_letter_code
_entity_poly.pdbx_strand_id
1 'polypeptide(L)'
;MRKFIMSLTTVASLSLAAVPILGLTQAANAAEREQTISIAYGDLNLANPSQAKLFKARVETAGEELCLAKLRAGNLDGMTPRGCVVAVQREVERQLPTAQRDNLAIAARAKSTEFAAK
;
A
#
# COMPACT_ATOMS: atom_id res chain seq x y z
N MET A 1 12.21 -0.44 -50.66
CA MET A 1 10.83 -0.74 -50.21
C MET A 1 10.86 -1.93 -49.27
N ARG A 2 10.41 -1.76 -48.01
CA ARG A 2 9.79 -2.73 -47.08
C ARG A 2 9.97 -2.16 -45.67
N LYS A 3 9.09 -1.21 -45.30
CA LYS A 3 7.84 -1.42 -44.52
C LYS A 3 8.15 -1.76 -43.06
N PHE A 4 8.07 -0.72 -42.23
CA PHE A 4 7.76 -0.81 -40.81
C PHE A 4 6.45 -1.57 -40.65
N ILE A 5 6.44 -2.61 -39.82
CA ILE A 5 5.22 -3.24 -39.32
C ILE A 5 5.36 -3.26 -37.79
N MET A 6 4.70 -2.30 -37.14
CA MET A 6 4.23 -2.48 -35.77
C MET A 6 3.20 -3.61 -35.78
N SER A 7 3.33 -4.56 -34.88
CA SER A 7 2.20 -5.34 -34.37
C SER A 7 2.47 -5.67 -32.91
N LEU A 8 1.86 -4.84 -32.06
CA LEU A 8 1.49 -5.17 -30.69
C LEU A 8 0.38 -6.22 -30.77
N THR A 9 0.60 -7.39 -30.18
CA THR A 9 -0.48 -8.33 -29.84
C THR A 9 -0.11 -9.15 -28.60
N THR A 10 -0.77 -8.80 -27.50
CA THR A 10 -1.45 -9.67 -26.52
C THR A 10 -0.67 -10.60 -25.58
N VAL A 11 -1.09 -10.45 -24.32
CA VAL A 11 -0.72 -11.06 -23.06
C VAL A 11 -1.25 -12.51 -22.94
N ALA A 12 -0.69 -13.22 -21.94
CA ALA A 12 -1.28 -14.31 -21.16
C ALA A 12 -0.90 -15.73 -21.55
N SER A 13 0.16 -16.23 -20.89
CA SER A 13 0.20 -17.61 -20.42
C SER A 13 0.44 -17.60 -18.91
N LEU A 14 -0.65 -17.44 -18.15
CA LEU A 14 -0.73 -17.98 -16.80
C LEU A 14 -0.62 -19.51 -16.93
N SER A 15 0.42 -20.10 -16.36
CA SER A 15 0.43 -21.45 -15.79
C SER A 15 1.82 -21.75 -15.23
N LEU A 16 1.95 -21.78 -13.91
CA LEU A 16 2.55 -22.94 -13.26
C LEU A 16 1.91 -23.11 -11.88
N ALA A 17 1.21 -24.24 -11.76
CA ALA A 17 0.39 -24.63 -10.64
C ALA A 17 1.22 -25.14 -9.46
N ALA A 18 0.64 -24.98 -8.28
CA ALA A 18 0.61 -25.93 -7.17
C ALA A 18 1.93 -26.57 -6.71
N VAL A 19 2.48 -26.02 -5.62
CA VAL A 19 3.16 -26.86 -4.62
C VAL A 19 2.42 -26.70 -3.28
N PRO A 20 1.55 -27.64 -2.88
CA PRO A 20 1.02 -27.68 -1.53
C PRO A 20 2.01 -28.47 -0.68
N ILE A 21 2.98 -27.79 -0.06
CA ILE A 21 3.76 -28.37 1.04
C ILE A 21 3.01 -28.06 2.33
N LEU A 22 1.91 -28.77 2.56
CA LEU A 22 1.35 -28.92 3.90
C LEU A 22 2.09 -30.09 4.54
N GLY A 23 3.02 -29.80 5.46
CA GLY A 23 3.58 -30.85 6.31
C GLY A 23 4.95 -30.56 6.89
N LEU A 24 4.95 -30.06 8.14
CA LEU A 24 5.99 -30.32 9.13
C LEU A 24 7.35 -29.67 8.89
N THR A 25 7.55 -28.48 9.46
CA THR A 25 8.56 -28.28 10.53
C THR A 25 8.45 -26.86 11.08
N GLN A 26 8.47 -26.78 12.40
CA GLN A 26 8.74 -25.59 13.22
C GLN A 26 7.58 -24.60 13.41
N ALA A 27 6.71 -24.98 14.35
CA ALA A 27 6.45 -24.08 15.49
C ALA A 27 7.78 -23.87 16.23
N ALA A 28 8.64 -23.01 15.69
CA ALA A 28 9.82 -22.51 16.38
C ALA A 28 9.87 -21.00 16.14
N ASN A 29 9.99 -20.27 17.23
CA ASN A 29 10.01 -18.82 17.34
C ASN A 29 8.62 -18.18 17.33
N ALA A 30 7.96 -18.32 18.48
CA ALA A 30 7.36 -17.19 19.18
C ALA A 30 8.41 -16.10 19.48
N ALA A 31 9.13 -15.63 18.47
CA ALA A 31 9.51 -14.24 18.43
C ALA A 31 8.21 -13.52 18.08
N GLU A 32 7.81 -12.53 18.86
CA GLU A 32 6.83 -11.54 18.42
C GLU A 32 7.13 -11.21 16.95
N ARG A 33 6.33 -11.75 16.02
CA ARG A 33 6.39 -11.29 14.64
C ARG A 33 5.87 -9.88 14.73
N GLU A 34 6.80 -8.94 14.82
CA GLU A 34 6.52 -7.54 14.68
C GLU A 34 5.64 -7.42 13.45
N GLN A 35 4.39 -6.99 13.66
CA GLN A 35 3.37 -7.09 12.64
C GLN A 35 3.73 -6.07 11.55
N THR A 36 4.40 -6.54 10.50
CA THR A 36 4.83 -5.73 9.38
C THR A 36 3.81 -5.77 8.26
N ILE A 37 3.43 -4.62 7.73
CA ILE A 37 2.63 -4.49 6.50
C ILE A 37 3.49 -3.90 5.38
N SER A 38 3.27 -4.36 4.16
CA SER A 38 3.91 -3.81 2.96
C SER A 38 2.86 -3.14 2.08
N ILE A 39 3.06 -1.87 1.75
CA ILE A 39 2.12 -1.08 0.94
C ILE A 39 2.81 -0.73 -0.38
N ALA A 40 2.33 -1.33 -1.47
CA ALA A 40 2.85 -1.05 -2.80
C ALA A 40 2.38 0.33 -3.30
N TYR A 41 3.34 1.16 -3.71
CA TYR A 41 3.11 2.47 -4.33
C TYR A 41 3.75 2.62 -5.72
N GLY A 42 4.62 1.69 -6.13
CA GLY A 42 5.37 1.79 -7.39
C GLY A 42 4.48 1.74 -8.65
N ASP A 43 3.25 1.24 -8.52
CA ASP A 43 2.23 1.22 -9.57
C ASP A 43 1.41 2.52 -9.66
N LEU A 44 1.59 3.45 -8.70
CA LEU A 44 0.79 4.67 -8.59
C LEU A 44 1.64 5.92 -8.88
N ASN A 45 1.08 6.79 -9.72
CA ASN A 45 1.55 8.17 -9.87
C ASN A 45 0.93 9.04 -8.76
N LEU A 46 1.69 9.26 -7.69
CA LEU A 46 1.24 10.03 -6.53
C LEU A 46 1.04 11.53 -6.81
N ALA A 47 1.50 12.05 -7.96
CA ALA A 47 1.19 13.42 -8.39
C ALA A 47 -0.23 13.54 -8.97
N ASN A 48 -0.85 12.42 -9.38
CA ASN A 48 -2.23 12.40 -9.83
C ASN A 48 -3.19 12.29 -8.62
N PRO A 49 -4.16 13.20 -8.47
CA PRO A 49 -5.05 13.22 -7.29
C PRO A 49 -5.94 11.98 -7.17
N SER A 50 -6.32 11.34 -8.27
CA SER A 50 -7.11 10.10 -8.23
C SER A 50 -6.28 8.91 -7.77
N GLN A 51 -5.03 8.80 -8.24
CA GLN A 51 -4.14 7.71 -7.83
C GLN A 51 -3.58 7.91 -6.42
N ALA A 52 -3.34 9.17 -6.00
CA ALA A 52 -3.01 9.49 -4.62
C ALA A 52 -4.13 9.10 -3.65
N LYS A 53 -5.40 9.23 -4.04
CA LYS A 53 -6.54 8.72 -3.24
C LYS A 53 -6.51 7.19 -3.12
N LEU A 54 -6.18 6.48 -4.20
CA LEU A 54 -6.02 5.01 -4.15
C LEU A 54 -4.89 4.62 -3.21
N PHE A 55 -3.75 5.31 -3.26
CA PHE A 55 -2.66 5.08 -2.31
C PHE A 55 -3.12 5.28 -0.86
N LYS A 56 -3.79 6.40 -0.56
CA LYS A 56 -4.33 6.66 0.77
C LYS A 56 -5.31 5.57 1.24
N ALA A 57 -6.20 5.11 0.36
CA ALA A 57 -7.12 4.03 0.67
C ALA A 57 -6.38 2.72 0.99
N ARG A 58 -5.31 2.38 0.24
CA ARG A 58 -4.47 1.21 0.55
C ARG A 58 -3.80 1.33 1.92
N VAL A 59 -3.28 2.51 2.25
CA VAL A 59 -2.68 2.78 3.56
C VAL A 59 -3.71 2.63 4.68
N GLU A 60 -4.93 3.12 4.48
CA GLU A 60 -6.02 3.01 5.45
C GLU A 60 -6.42 1.55 5.67
N THR A 61 -6.71 0.79 4.60
CA THR A 61 -7.06 -0.63 4.71
C THR A 61 -5.95 -1.45 5.36
N ALA A 62 -4.70 -1.29 4.92
CA ALA A 62 -3.58 -2.03 5.51
C ALA A 62 -3.33 -1.62 6.97
N GLY A 63 -3.51 -0.35 7.30
CA GLY A 63 -3.42 0.17 8.66
C GLY A 63 -4.52 -0.39 9.56
N GLU A 64 -5.76 -0.47 9.08
CA GLU A 64 -6.87 -1.08 9.82
C GLU A 64 -6.61 -2.56 10.10
N GLU A 65 -6.18 -3.32 9.10
CA GLU A 65 -5.82 -4.74 9.27
C GLU A 65 -4.71 -4.93 10.31
N LEU A 66 -3.66 -4.12 10.22
CA LEU A 66 -2.56 -4.12 11.19
C LEU A 66 -3.05 -3.76 12.59
N CYS A 67 -3.82 -2.68 12.73
CA CYS A 67 -4.28 -2.21 14.03
C CYS A 67 -5.29 -3.16 14.67
N LEU A 68 -6.11 -3.85 13.86
CA LEU A 68 -6.98 -4.93 14.33
C LEU A 68 -6.17 -6.15 14.76
N ALA A 69 -5.09 -6.49 14.04
CA ALA A 69 -4.18 -7.56 14.45
C ALA A 69 -3.45 -7.21 15.77
N LYS A 70 -3.01 -5.96 15.94
CA LYS A 70 -2.41 -5.46 17.19
C LYS A 70 -3.41 -5.45 18.33
N LEU A 71 -4.66 -5.03 18.08
CA LEU A 71 -5.74 -5.07 19.07
C LEU A 71 -5.98 -6.50 19.57
N ARG A 72 -6.09 -7.47 18.65
CA ARG A 72 -6.29 -8.89 19.00
C ARG A 72 -5.09 -9.47 19.76
N ALA A 73 -3.89 -8.97 19.50
CA ALA A 73 -2.67 -9.36 20.21
C ALA A 73 -2.46 -8.63 21.55
N GLY A 74 -3.25 -7.60 21.87
CA GLY A 74 -3.05 -6.77 23.06
C GLY A 74 -1.94 -5.70 22.94
N ASN A 75 -1.39 -5.48 21.74
CA ASN A 75 -0.21 -4.66 21.48
C ASN A 75 -0.57 -3.28 20.89
N LEU A 76 -1.60 -2.64 21.43
CA LEU A 76 -2.02 -1.29 21.01
C LEU A 76 -1.37 -0.16 21.80
N ASP A 77 -0.52 -0.47 22.79
CA ASP A 77 0.21 0.51 23.62
C ASP A 77 -0.71 1.60 24.23
N GLY A 78 -1.92 1.21 24.65
CA GLY A 78 -2.93 2.12 25.19
C GLY A 78 -3.60 3.04 24.16
N MET A 79 -3.31 2.86 22.87
CA MET A 79 -3.89 3.64 21.77
C MET A 79 -5.25 3.08 21.34
N THR A 80 -6.14 3.96 20.88
CA THR A 80 -7.38 3.51 20.23
C THR A 80 -7.06 2.92 18.84
N PRO A 81 -7.89 2.01 18.30
CA PRO A 81 -7.70 1.47 16.95
C PRO A 81 -7.55 2.56 15.88
N ARG A 82 -8.36 3.63 15.99
CA ARG A 82 -8.24 4.80 15.11
C ARG A 82 -6.90 5.53 15.28
N GLY A 83 -6.44 5.71 16.52
CA GLY A 83 -5.15 6.32 16.78
C GLY A 83 -4.00 5.52 16.15
N CYS A 84 -4.08 4.19 16.23
CA CYS A 84 -3.12 3.31 15.59
C CYS A 84 -3.10 3.50 14.07
N VAL A 85 -4.25 3.58 13.41
CA VAL A 85 -4.32 3.83 11.95
C VAL A 85 -3.68 5.18 11.60
N VAL A 86 -3.92 6.22 12.39
CA VAL A 86 -3.27 7.54 12.19
C VAL A 86 -1.75 7.45 12.39
N ALA A 87 -1.28 6.67 13.37
CA ALA A 87 0.15 6.46 13.58
C ALA A 87 0.80 5.73 12.38
N VAL A 88 0.12 4.72 11.84
CA VAL A 88 0.54 4.02 10.62
C VAL A 88 0.60 4.97 9.43
N GLN A 89 -0.41 5.80 9.21
CA GLN A 89 -0.42 6.79 8.12
C GLN A 89 0.79 7.74 8.21
N ARG A 90 1.09 8.26 9.41
CA ARG A 90 2.26 9.12 9.63
C ARG A 90 3.58 8.40 9.38
N GLU A 91 3.66 7.12 9.75
CA GLU A 91 4.86 6.31 9.52
C GLU A 91 5.07 6.06 8.02
N VAL A 92 4.01 5.72 7.29
CA VAL A 92 4.08 5.57 5.83
C VAL A 92 4.53 6.87 5.16
N GLU A 93 4.00 8.03 5.58
CA GLU A 93 4.45 9.32 5.07
C GLU A 93 5.93 9.61 5.37
N ARG A 94 6.47 9.13 6.50
CA ARG A 94 7.90 9.26 6.83
C ARG A 94 8.78 8.33 6.00
N GLN A 95 8.30 7.12 5.69
CA GLN A 95 9.05 6.13 4.92
C GLN A 95 9.03 6.41 3.41
N LEU A 96 8.09 7.22 2.93
CA LEU A 96 8.07 7.64 1.52
C LEU A 96 9.30 8.51 1.17
N PRO A 97 9.91 8.30 -0.01
CA PRO A 97 10.93 9.20 -0.53
C PRO A 97 10.42 10.64 -0.61
N THR A 98 11.30 11.63 -0.37
CA THR A 98 10.94 13.06 -0.38
C THR A 98 10.17 13.47 -1.64
N ALA A 99 10.62 13.04 -2.82
CA ALA A 99 9.93 13.33 -4.08
C ALA A 99 8.49 12.81 -4.12
N GLN A 100 8.22 11.66 -3.50
CA GLN A 100 6.86 11.10 -3.45
C GLN A 100 5.98 11.83 -2.43
N ARG A 101 6.56 12.31 -1.33
CA ARG A 101 5.86 13.18 -0.38
C ARG A 101 5.46 14.50 -1.05
N ASP A 102 6.34 15.09 -1.85
CA ASP A 102 6.05 16.32 -2.60
C ASP A 102 4.94 16.10 -3.62
N ASN A 103 4.97 14.99 -4.36
CA ASN A 103 3.92 14.59 -5.29
C ASN A 103 2.55 14.45 -4.60
N LEU A 104 2.51 13.80 -3.44
CA LEU A 104 1.30 13.69 -2.60
C LEU A 104 0.79 15.06 -2.15
N ALA A 105 1.67 15.98 -1.79
CA ALA A 105 1.30 17.33 -1.39
C ALA A 105 0.75 18.15 -2.58
N ILE A 106 1.31 17.99 -3.77
CA ILE A 106 0.79 18.60 -5.02
C ILE A 106 -0.61 18.07 -5.32
N ALA A 107 -0.79 16.74 -5.28
CA ALA A 107 -2.07 16.09 -5.49
C ALA A 107 -3.15 16.56 -4.49
N ALA A 108 -2.77 16.79 -3.23
CA ALA A 108 -3.67 17.34 -2.20
C ALA A 108 -4.10 18.78 -2.52
N ARG A 109 -3.19 19.61 -3.04
CA ARG A 109 -3.48 21.01 -3.42
C ARG A 109 -4.36 21.08 -4.67
N ALA A 110 -4.14 20.24 -5.67
CA ALA A 110 -4.97 20.20 -6.88
C ALA A 110 -6.45 19.90 -6.56
N LYS A 111 -6.71 19.05 -5.55
CA LYS A 111 -8.07 18.83 -5.04
C LYS A 111 -8.67 20.10 -4.43
N SER A 112 -7.90 20.85 -3.63
CA SER A 112 -8.42 22.07 -2.98
C SER A 112 -8.86 23.14 -3.97
N THR A 113 -8.17 23.27 -5.10
CA THR A 113 -8.54 24.21 -6.17
C THR A 113 -9.78 23.79 -6.94
N GLU A 114 -10.02 22.49 -7.10
CA GLU A 114 -11.24 21.97 -7.75
C GLU A 114 -12.50 22.26 -6.92
N PHE A 115 -12.42 22.19 -5.59
CA PHE A 115 -13.51 22.58 -4.70
C PHE A 115 -13.73 24.10 -4.63
N ALA A 116 -12.68 24.90 -4.80
CA ALA A 116 -12.78 26.37 -4.79
C ALA A 116 -13.29 26.95 -6.12
N ALA A 117 -13.20 26.21 -7.22
CA ALA A 117 -13.68 26.61 -8.55
C ALA A 117 -15.15 26.24 -8.82
N LYS A 118 -15.86 25.71 -7.82
CA LYS A 118 -17.26 25.25 -7.91
C LYS A 118 -18.16 26.09 -7.00
#